data_AF-A0A376K1D1-F1
#
_entry.id   AF-A0A376K1D1-F1
#
_cell.length_a   1.000
_cell.length_b   1.000
_cell.length_c   1.000
_cell.angle_alpha   90.00
_cell.angle_beta   90.00
_cell.angle_gamma   90.00
#
_symmetry.space_group_name_H-M   'P 1'
#
loop_
_entity.id
_entity.type
_entity.pdbx_description
1 polymer ?
#
loop_
_entity_poly.entity_id
_entity_poly.type
_entity_poly.pdbx_seq_one_letter_code
_entity_poly.pdbx_strand_id
1 'polypeptide(L)'
;MLDLAGNTGPVVSKTVVVDTINPTATPTIVSYTDDVGQRQGTLSSSQATDDTTPLLNGVLSGPLASGEVVYLYRNGLLLGAVTMVGALNWTYSDSGLVSGAYTYSARVVDLAGISPPPVILS
;
A
#
# COMPACT_ATOMS: atom_id res chain seq x y z
N MET A 1 -3.71 23.13 -57.01
CA MET A 1 -4.09 21.71 -56.97
C MET A 1 -3.31 21.08 -55.81
N LEU A 2 -4.00 20.42 -54.90
CA LEU A 2 -3.54 19.60 -53.74
C LEU A 2 -2.51 18.54 -54.24
N ASP A 3 -1.47 18.06 -53.54
CA ASP A 3 -1.19 17.82 -52.11
C ASP A 3 0.33 18.03 -51.78
N LEU A 4 0.74 17.69 -50.54
CA LEU A 4 2.12 17.56 -50.03
C LEU A 4 2.77 18.79 -49.35
N ALA A 5 2.30 19.13 -48.14
CA ALA A 5 3.16 19.54 -47.01
C ALA A 5 2.31 19.87 -45.76
N GLY A 6 2.71 19.32 -44.60
CA GLY A 6 2.66 20.13 -43.38
C GLY A 6 1.69 19.79 -42.26
N ASN A 7 1.20 18.55 -42.12
CA ASN A 7 0.67 18.12 -40.82
C ASN A 7 1.84 17.79 -39.87
N THR A 8 2.53 18.82 -39.38
CA THR A 8 3.32 18.72 -38.13
C THR A 8 2.57 19.47 -37.05
N GLY A 9 1.46 18.86 -36.58
CA GLY A 9 0.96 19.20 -35.26
C GLY A 9 2.04 18.93 -34.20
N PRO A 10 2.00 19.56 -33.02
CA PRO A 10 2.99 19.31 -31.97
C PRO A 10 3.07 17.81 -31.70
N VAL A 11 4.26 17.24 -31.83
CA VAL A 11 4.53 15.89 -31.32
C VAL A 11 4.46 16.02 -29.80
N VAL A 12 3.29 15.73 -29.23
CA VAL A 12 3.14 15.61 -27.79
C VAL A 12 3.84 14.32 -27.40
N SER A 13 5.08 14.43 -26.94
CA SER A 13 5.81 13.33 -26.33
C SER A 13 5.09 12.93 -25.04
N LYS A 14 4.25 11.89 -25.14
CA LYS A 14 3.66 11.22 -23.99
C LYS A 14 4.70 10.24 -23.44
N THR A 15 5.41 10.64 -22.39
CA THR A 15 6.29 9.73 -21.66
C THR A 15 5.41 8.71 -20.94
N VAL A 16 5.26 7.52 -21.54
CA VAL A 16 4.72 6.36 -20.83
C VAL A 16 5.89 5.74 -20.09
N VAL A 17 5.98 5.99 -18.79
CA VAL A 17 6.87 5.21 -17.93
C VAL A 17 6.15 3.89 -17.69
N VAL A 18 6.56 2.85 -18.44
CA VAL A 18 6.16 1.49 -18.12
C VAL A 18 7.06 1.06 -16.97
N ASP A 19 6.50 0.93 -15.77
CA ASP A 19 7.24 0.33 -14.68
C ASP A 19 7.28 -1.19 -14.88
N THR A 20 8.50 -1.72 -14.88
CA THR A 20 8.77 -3.14 -14.97
C THR A 20 9.57 -3.64 -13.77
N ILE A 21 9.76 -2.81 -12.74
CA ILE A 21 10.54 -3.15 -11.56
C ILE A 21 9.58 -3.68 -10.51
N ASN A 22 9.54 -5.00 -10.36
CA ASN A 22 8.79 -5.59 -9.26
C ASN A 22 9.40 -5.19 -7.92
N PRO A 23 8.56 -4.91 -6.89
CA PRO A 23 9.07 -4.67 -5.56
C PRO A 23 9.92 -5.81 -5.04
N THR A 24 11.10 -5.47 -4.52
CA THR A 24 12.02 -6.44 -3.91
C THR A 24 11.80 -6.60 -2.42
N ALA A 25 11.21 -5.59 -1.78
CA ALA A 25 10.81 -5.65 -0.38
C ALA A 25 9.52 -6.48 -0.22
N THR A 26 9.54 -7.36 0.76
CA THR A 26 8.38 -8.19 1.14
C THR A 26 7.92 -7.77 2.54
N PRO A 27 6.63 -7.44 2.72
CA PRO A 27 6.09 -7.11 4.04
C PRO A 27 5.65 -8.37 4.78
N THR A 28 5.92 -8.40 6.08
CA THR A 28 5.49 -9.46 7.00
C THR A 28 4.76 -8.84 8.17
N ILE A 29 3.57 -9.35 8.47
CA ILE A 29 2.83 -8.98 9.68
C ILE A 29 3.39 -9.80 10.83
N VAL A 30 3.84 -9.14 11.91
CA VAL A 30 4.54 -9.82 13.01
C VAL A 30 3.70 -9.94 14.27
N SER A 31 2.84 -8.96 14.54
CA SER A 31 2.03 -8.92 15.75
C SER A 31 0.89 -7.92 15.58
N TYR A 32 0.03 -7.84 16.58
CA TYR A 32 -0.93 -6.77 16.74
C TYR A 32 -0.93 -6.31 18.20
N THR A 33 -1.43 -5.11 18.47
CA THR A 33 -1.60 -4.58 19.82
C THR A 33 -3.08 -4.53 20.14
N ASP A 34 -3.40 -5.05 21.33
CA ASP A 34 -4.71 -4.99 21.98
C ASP A 34 -4.62 -3.99 23.15
N ASP A 35 -5.54 -3.03 23.24
CA ASP A 35 -5.64 -2.10 24.37
C ASP A 35 -6.99 -2.14 25.10
N VAL A 36 -7.77 -3.20 24.88
CA VAL A 36 -9.10 -3.41 25.45
C VAL A 36 -9.11 -4.62 26.39
N GLY A 37 -10.02 -4.63 27.36
CA GLY A 37 -10.29 -5.80 28.18
C GLY A 37 -9.16 -6.20 29.13
N GLN A 38 -9.10 -7.47 29.48
CA GLN A 38 -8.14 -8.00 30.48
C GLN A 38 -6.79 -8.39 29.87
N ARG A 39 -6.73 -8.60 28.55
CA ARG A 39 -5.55 -9.12 27.86
C ARG A 39 -5.03 -8.10 26.87
N GLN A 40 -4.28 -7.14 27.38
CA GLN A 40 -3.73 -6.05 26.60
C GLN A 40 -2.24 -6.26 26.29
N GLY A 41 -1.75 -5.48 25.33
CA GLY A 41 -0.35 -5.42 24.91
C GLY A 41 -0.15 -6.01 23.51
N THR A 42 1.11 -6.25 23.18
CA THR A 42 1.49 -6.82 21.88
C THR A 42 1.30 -8.33 21.88
N LEU A 43 0.44 -8.81 20.99
CA LEU A 43 0.03 -10.20 20.85
C LEU A 43 0.42 -10.75 19.47
N SER A 44 0.63 -12.06 19.40
CA SER A 44 0.88 -12.77 18.14
C SER A 44 -0.42 -13.16 17.44
N SER A 45 -0.35 -13.48 16.14
CA SER A 45 -1.51 -13.90 15.34
C SER A 45 -2.21 -15.18 15.81
N SER A 46 -1.59 -15.95 16.71
CA SER A 46 -2.21 -17.16 17.30
C SER A 46 -3.14 -16.85 18.48
N GLN A 47 -3.11 -15.62 18.98
CA GLN A 47 -3.92 -15.17 20.11
C GLN A 47 -5.16 -14.43 19.60
N ALA A 48 -6.28 -14.61 20.27
CA ALA A 48 -7.49 -13.82 20.04
C ALA A 48 -7.46 -12.53 20.88
N THR A 49 -8.20 -11.54 20.41
CA THR A 49 -8.34 -10.20 20.99
C THR A 49 -9.81 -9.83 21.14
N ASP A 50 -10.15 -9.06 22.16
CA ASP A 50 -11.47 -8.44 22.34
C ASP A 50 -11.50 -6.95 21.92
N ASP A 51 -10.38 -6.44 21.39
CA ASP A 51 -10.26 -5.12 20.80
C ASP A 51 -10.85 -5.10 19.36
N THR A 52 -11.64 -4.07 19.08
CA THR A 52 -12.27 -3.85 17.76
C THR A 52 -11.47 -2.87 16.88
N THR A 53 -10.38 -2.33 17.42
CA THR A 53 -9.48 -1.33 16.84
C THR A 53 -7.99 -1.71 16.97
N PRO A 54 -7.58 -2.95 16.68
CA PRO A 54 -6.22 -3.39 16.92
C PRO A 54 -5.22 -2.64 16.05
N LEU A 55 -4.03 -2.40 16.61
CA LEU A 55 -2.89 -1.88 15.86
C LEU A 55 -2.06 -3.04 15.32
N LEU A 56 -2.10 -3.27 14.01
CA LEU A 56 -1.27 -4.27 13.35
C LEU A 56 0.16 -3.74 13.21
N ASN A 57 1.14 -4.59 13.49
CA ASN A 57 2.55 -4.29 13.38
C ASN A 57 3.21 -5.23 12.38
N GLY A 58 4.10 -4.70 11.57
CA GLY A 58 4.84 -5.49 10.61
C GLY A 58 6.22 -4.94 10.28
N VAL A 59 6.94 -5.73 9.52
CA VAL A 59 8.30 -5.46 9.07
C VAL A 59 8.42 -5.62 7.56
N LEU A 60 9.48 -5.08 6.98
CA LEU A 60 9.90 -5.31 5.61
C LEU A 60 11.22 -6.09 5.58
N SER A 61 11.37 -6.95 4.56
CA SER A 61 12.66 -7.62 4.28
C SER A 61 13.77 -6.65 3.84
N GLY A 62 13.40 -5.45 3.37
CA GLY A 62 14.30 -4.41 2.90
C GLY A 62 13.58 -3.06 2.77
N PRO A 63 14.31 -1.95 2.55
CA PRO A 63 13.69 -0.64 2.40
C PRO A 63 12.86 -0.56 1.12
N LEU A 64 11.81 0.26 1.15
CA LEU A 64 11.02 0.59 -0.03
C LEU A 64 11.84 1.44 -1.01
N ALA A 65 11.71 1.14 -2.31
CA ALA A 65 12.21 2.01 -3.37
C ALA A 65 11.34 3.27 -3.53
N SER A 66 11.80 4.21 -4.33
CA SER A 66 11.06 5.44 -4.60
C SER A 66 9.73 5.12 -5.29
N GLY A 67 8.62 5.59 -4.71
CA GLY A 67 7.28 5.34 -5.24
C GLY A 67 6.68 4.00 -4.83
N GLU A 68 7.33 3.18 -4.01
CA GLU A 68 6.72 1.99 -3.44
C GLU A 68 5.92 2.29 -2.17
N VAL A 69 4.80 1.59 -2.00
CA VAL A 69 3.91 1.69 -0.84
C VAL A 69 3.51 0.30 -0.38
N VAL A 70 3.40 0.10 0.94
CA VAL A 70 2.84 -1.13 1.50
C VAL A 70 1.33 -0.94 1.71
N TYR A 71 0.54 -1.82 1.12
CA TYR A 71 -0.90 -1.91 1.32
C TYR A 71 -1.27 -3.10 2.18
N LEU A 72 -2.22 -2.88 3.09
CA LEU A 72 -2.79 -3.91 3.93
C LEU A 72 -4.16 -4.33 3.42
N TYR A 73 -4.42 -5.63 3.49
CA TYR A 73 -5.67 -6.26 3.10
C TYR A 73 -6.24 -7.08 4.26
N ARG A 74 -7.57 -7.07 4.40
CA ARG A 74 -8.33 -7.89 5.34
C ARG A 74 -9.33 -8.75 4.58
N ASN A 75 -9.24 -10.07 4.73
CA ASN A 75 -10.04 -11.04 3.98
C ASN A 75 -9.98 -10.81 2.45
N GLY A 76 -8.82 -10.38 1.95
CA GLY A 76 -8.60 -10.04 0.54
C GLY A 76 -9.08 -8.65 0.10
N LEU A 77 -9.80 -7.91 0.94
CA LEU A 77 -10.21 -6.53 0.65
C LEU A 77 -9.09 -5.56 1.04
N LEU A 78 -8.79 -4.61 0.15
CA LEU A 78 -7.85 -3.52 0.43
C LEU A 78 -8.40 -2.63 1.55
N LEU A 79 -7.63 -2.49 2.63
CA LEU A 79 -7.93 -1.53 3.69
C LEU A 79 -7.29 -0.17 3.40
N GLY A 80 -6.00 -0.17 3.05
CA GLY A 80 -5.27 1.06 2.79
C GLY A 80 -3.77 0.92 2.93
N ALA A 81 -3.07 2.05 2.80
CA ALA A 81 -1.63 2.12 3.00
C ALA A 81 -1.29 2.05 4.50
N VAL A 82 -0.19 1.38 4.83
CA VAL A 82 0.34 1.34 6.20
C VAL A 82 1.11 2.62 6.53
N THR A 83 1.32 2.86 7.82
CA THR A 83 2.21 3.92 8.31
C THR A 83 3.59 3.34 8.55
N MET A 84 4.62 3.86 7.87
CA MET A 84 6.00 3.48 8.14
C MET A 84 6.46 4.09 9.48
N VAL A 85 7.00 3.26 10.37
CA VAL A 85 7.57 3.65 11.67
C VAL A 85 9.07 3.32 11.62
N GLY A 86 9.79 4.10 10.83
CA GLY A 86 11.19 3.85 10.47
C GLY A 86 11.35 3.20 9.10
N ALA A 87 12.58 2.77 8.78
CA ALA A 87 12.91 2.28 7.44
C ALA A 87 12.31 0.90 7.11
N LEU A 88 12.15 0.03 8.12
CA LEU A 88 11.77 -1.37 7.94
C LEU A 88 10.55 -1.79 8.77
N ASN A 89 10.01 -0.92 9.61
CA ASN A 89 8.84 -1.25 10.43
C ASN A 89 7.65 -0.42 9.98
N TRP A 90 6.47 -0.99 10.11
CA TRP A 90 5.22 -0.33 9.78
C TRP A 90 4.10 -0.73 10.73
N THR A 91 3.09 0.13 10.81
CA THR A 91 1.89 -0.08 11.59
C THR A 91 0.64 0.23 10.79
N TYR A 92 -0.49 -0.38 11.15
CA TYR A 92 -1.80 -0.06 10.60
C TYR A 92 -2.86 -0.18 11.70
N SER A 93 -3.59 0.90 11.96
CA SER A 93 -4.72 0.88 12.88
C SER A 93 -5.97 0.46 12.11
N ASP A 94 -6.45 -0.76 12.36
CA ASP A 94 -7.75 -1.20 11.82
C ASP A 94 -8.88 -0.71 12.72
N SER A 95 -10.11 -0.73 12.22
CA SER A 95 -11.29 -0.31 12.97
C SER A 95 -12.56 -1.00 12.48
N GLY A 96 -13.59 -0.92 13.33
CA GLY A 96 -14.91 -1.45 13.03
C GLY A 96 -14.94 -2.97 12.92
N LEU A 97 -14.02 -3.67 13.61
CA LEU A 97 -14.08 -5.12 13.70
C LEU A 97 -15.25 -5.54 14.58
N VAL A 98 -15.86 -6.65 14.21
CA VAL A 98 -16.86 -7.35 15.02
C VAL A 98 -16.31 -8.73 15.38
N SER A 99 -16.95 -9.42 16.32
CA SER A 99 -16.54 -10.78 16.67
C SER A 99 -16.53 -11.67 15.43
N GLY A 100 -15.37 -12.24 15.11
CA GLY A 100 -15.16 -13.02 13.90
C GLY A 100 -13.69 -13.33 13.65
N ALA A 101 -13.44 -14.12 12.61
CA ALA A 101 -12.08 -14.43 12.15
C ALA A 101 -11.71 -13.50 10.98
N TYR A 102 -10.50 -12.95 11.04
CA TYR A 102 -9.95 -12.08 10.02
C TYR A 102 -8.59 -12.58 9.57
N THR A 103 -8.38 -12.63 8.25
CA THR A 103 -7.08 -12.92 7.65
C THR A 103 -6.48 -11.63 7.12
N TYR A 104 -5.31 -11.26 7.61
CA TYR A 104 -4.58 -10.10 7.12
C TYR A 104 -3.45 -10.51 6.19
N SER A 105 -3.23 -9.69 5.15
CA SER A 105 -2.05 -9.81 4.29
C SER A 105 -1.56 -8.42 3.91
N ALA A 106 -0.26 -8.27 3.69
CA ALA A 106 0.35 -7.03 3.25
C ALA A 106 1.05 -7.25 1.90
N ARG A 107 1.12 -6.22 1.06
CA ARG A 107 1.83 -6.26 -0.22
C ARG A 107 2.51 -4.92 -0.48
N VAL A 108 3.73 -4.96 -1.01
CA VAL A 108 4.36 -3.76 -1.58
C VAL A 108 3.88 -3.59 -3.01
N VAL A 109 3.55 -2.36 -3.37
CA VAL A 109 3.06 -1.96 -4.70
C VAL A 109 3.90 -0.76 -5.16
N ASP A 110 4.42 -0.83 -6.38
CA ASP A 110 5.01 0.31 -7.07
C ASP A 110 3.92 1.27 -7.57
N LEU A 111 4.17 2.58 -7.50
CA LEU A 111 3.24 3.61 -8.00
C LEU A 111 3.49 4.00 -9.46
N ALA A 112 4.49 3.43 -10.15
CA ALA A 112 4.73 3.84 -11.52
C ALA A 112 3.69 3.19 -12.46
N GLY A 113 2.69 4.02 -12.75
CA GLY A 113 1.46 3.68 -13.45
C GLY A 113 0.36 4.73 -13.22
N ILE A 114 0.45 5.55 -12.16
CA ILE A 114 -0.45 6.68 -11.90
C ILE A 114 0.31 8.00 -12.11
N SER A 115 0.53 8.36 -13.37
CA SER A 115 0.73 9.78 -13.70
C SER A 115 -0.68 10.42 -13.73
N PRO A 116 -0.97 11.48 -12.93
CA PRO A 116 -2.19 12.24 -13.16
C PRO A 116 -2.18 12.76 -14.60
N PRO A 117 -3.31 12.74 -15.34
CA PRO A 117 -3.33 13.28 -16.70
C PRO A 117 -2.84 14.73 -16.65
N PRO A 118 -2.05 15.18 -17.65
CA PRO A 118 -1.53 16.54 -17.65
C PRO A 118 -2.70 17.52 -17.59
N VAL A 119 -2.70 18.38 -16.57
CA VAL A 119 -3.62 19.51 -16.47
C VAL A 119 -3.24 20.49 -17.57
N ILE A 120 -4.03 20.53 -18.64
CA ILE A 120 -3.92 21.56 -19.66
C ILE A 120 -4.64 22.79 -19.11
N LEU A 121 -3.89 23.82 -18.71
CA LEU A 121 -4.44 25.15 -18.56
C LEU A 121 -4.63 25.73 -19.97
N SER A 122 -5.90 25.84 -20.37
CA SER A 122 -6.33 26.60 -21.55
C SER A 122 -6.33 28.09 -21.28
#